data_AF-A0A7S5GIS1-F1
#
_entry.id   AF-A0A7S5GIS1-F1
#
_cell.length_a   1.000
_cell.length_b   1.000
_cell.length_c   1.000
_cell.angle_alpha   90.00
_cell.angle_beta   90.00
_cell.angle_gamma   90.00
#
_symmetry.space_group_name_H-M   'P 1'
#
loop_
_entity.id
_entity.type
_entity.pdbx_description
1 polymer ?
#
loop_
_entity_poly.entity_id
_entity_poly.type
_entity_poly.pdbx_seq_one_letter_code
_entity_poly.pdbx_strand_id
1 'polypeptide(L)' 'MKLAGALLTLGSALLLLTSWGDCGICPAIKEDVHLFFYGTSEEYVEYMKQYKDDPEILENTEKKNQEMCQQHIDRGRQGT' A
#
# COMPACT_ATOMS: atom_id res chain seq x y z
N MET A 1 12.65 -9.92 -47.56
CA MET A 1 11.95 -8.88 -46.76
C MET A 1 10.89 -9.41 -45.79
N LYS A 2 10.35 -10.63 -45.96
CA LYS A 2 9.19 -11.11 -45.19
C LYS A 2 9.53 -11.72 -43.81
N LEU A 3 10.77 -12.19 -43.62
CA LEU A 3 11.25 -12.79 -42.36
C LEU A 3 11.65 -11.76 -41.30
N ALA A 4 12.23 -10.63 -41.71
CA ALA A 4 12.66 -9.57 -40.80
C ALA A 4 11.47 -8.92 -40.08
N GLY A 5 10.36 -8.71 -40.79
CA GLY A 5 9.13 -8.18 -40.18
C GLY A 5 8.50 -9.13 -39.15
N ALA A 6 8.50 -10.44 -39.44
CA ALA A 6 7.99 -11.45 -38.51
C ALA A 6 8.84 -11.54 -37.22
N LEU A 7 10.17 -11.42 -37.33
CA LEU A 7 11.06 -11.38 -36.17
C LEU A 7 10.79 -10.15 -35.29
N LEU A 8 10.57 -8.98 -35.89
CA LEU A 8 10.27 -7.75 -35.15
C LEU A 8 8.94 -7.86 -34.39
N THR A 9 7.91 -8.47 -35.00
CA THR A 9 6.62 -8.68 -34.34
C THR A 9 6.66 -9.69 -33.19
N LEU A 10 7.48 -10.74 -33.32
CA LEU A 10 7.66 -11.72 -32.25
C LEU A 10 8.49 -11.16 -31.09
N GLY A 11 9.51 -10.35 -31.40
CA GLY A 11 10.33 -9.66 -30.40
C GLY A 11 9.55 -8.64 -29.58
N SER A 12 8.69 -7.84 -30.21
CA SER A 12 7.83 -6.87 -29.50
C SER A 12 6.76 -7.57 -28.65
N ALA A 13 6.16 -8.66 -29.14
CA ALA A 13 5.21 -9.46 -28.36
C ALA A 13 5.86 -10.08 -27.11
N LEU A 14 7.09 -10.61 -27.22
CA LEU A 14 7.82 -11.11 -26.05
C LEU A 14 8.12 -10.00 -25.03
N LEU A 15 8.57 -8.84 -25.49
CA LEU A 15 8.83 -7.69 -24.60
C LEU A 15 7.57 -7.23 -23.86
N LEU A 16 6.42 -7.20 -24.54
CA LEU A 16 5.13 -6.86 -23.93
C LEU A 16 4.66 -7.93 -22.92
N LEU A 17 4.88 -9.21 -23.24
CA LEU A 17 4.54 -10.32 -22.33
C LEU A 17 5.44 -10.36 -21.09
N THR A 18 6.71 -9.95 -21.20
CA THR A 18 7.62 -9.81 -20.06
C THR A 18 7.48 -8.47 -19.32
N SER A 19 6.77 -7.50 -19.90
CA SER A 19 6.44 -6.22 -19.27
C SER A 19 5.20 -6.33 -18.39
N TRP A 20 4.93 -7.52 -17.85
CA TRP A 20 4.18 -7.62 -16.61
C TRP A 20 5.15 -7.25 -15.50
N GLY A 21 5.36 -5.95 -15.28
CA GLY A 21 6.09 -5.48 -14.10
C GLY A 21 5.44 -6.14 -12.88
N ASP A 22 6.26 -6.64 -11.95
CA ASP A 22 5.78 -7.22 -10.69
C ASP A 22 4.70 -6.30 -10.11
N CYS A 23 3.43 -6.70 -10.26
CA CYS A 23 2.27 -5.98 -9.73
C CYS A 23 2.19 -6.30 -8.23
N GLY A 24 3.28 -6.00 -7.52
CA GLY A 24 3.37 -6.11 -6.08
C GLY A 24 2.41 -5.13 -5.41
N ILE A 25 2.42 -5.15 -4.08
CA ILE A 25 1.66 -4.16 -3.31
C ILE A 25 2.08 -2.76 -3.74
N CYS A 26 1.08 -1.94 -4.08
CA CYS A 26 1.29 -0.53 -4.41
C CYS A 26 2.12 0.13 -3.30
N PRO A 27 3.21 0.86 -3.62
CA PRO A 27 4.05 1.50 -2.61
C PRO A 27 3.27 2.34 -1.60
N ALA A 28 2.21 3.02 -2.05
CA ALA A 28 1.29 3.76 -1.18
C ALA A 28 0.57 2.88 -0.15
N ILE A 29 0.12 1.70 -0.55
CA ILE A 29 -0.54 0.73 0.34
C ILE A 29 0.49 0.11 1.29
N LYS A 30 1.72 -0.11 0.82
CA LYS A 30 2.79 -0.62 1.67
C LYS A 30 3.12 0.37 2.79
N GLU A 31 3.21 1.65 2.46
CA GLU A 31 3.50 2.71 3.43
C GLU A 31 2.33 2.94 4.39
N ASP A 32 1.09 2.92 3.87
CA ASP A 32 -0.15 2.97 4.66
C ASP A 32 -0.14 1.90 5.77
N VAL A 33 0.04 0.64 5.37
CA VAL A 33 0.10 -0.50 6.32
C VAL A 33 1.26 -0.33 7.30
N HIS A 34 2.42 0.13 6.84
CA HIS A 34 3.58 0.32 7.70
C HIS A 34 3.33 1.38 8.78
N LEU A 35 2.82 2.56 8.40
CA LEU A 35 2.50 3.64 9.33
C LEU A 35 1.36 3.25 10.28
N PHE A 36 0.36 2.52 9.79
CA PHE A 36 -0.77 2.08 10.61
C PHE A 36 -0.36 1.13 11.76
N PHE A 37 0.63 0.26 11.53
CA PHE A 37 1.07 -0.71 12.55
C PHE A 37 2.28 -0.26 13.37
N TYR A 38 3.18 0.53 12.79
CA TYR A 38 4.49 0.84 13.41
C TYR A 38 4.74 2.33 13.62
N GLY A 39 3.96 3.20 12.97
CA GLY A 39 4.03 4.64 13.16
C GLY A 39 3.23 5.10 14.37
N THR A 40 3.37 6.38 14.69
CA THR A 40 2.46 7.06 15.63
C THR A 40 1.13 7.40 14.95
N SER A 41 0.07 7.56 15.74
CA SER A 41 -1.24 7.98 15.19
C SER A 41 -1.16 9.32 14.46
N GLU A 42 -0.32 10.25 14.94
CA GLU A 42 -0.09 11.54 14.28
C GLU A 42 0.56 11.38 12.90
N GLU A 43 1.62 10.56 12.79
CA GLU A 43 2.29 10.27 11.52
C GLU A 43 1.36 9.60 10.51
N TYR A 44 0.53 8.67 10.99
CA TYR A 44 -0.45 7.97 10.15
C TYR A 44 -1.54 8.92 9.62
N VAL A 45 -2.10 9.79 10.47
CA VAL A 45 -3.12 10.76 10.07
C VAL A 45 -2.54 11.81 9.12
N GLU A 46 -1.31 12.28 9.36
CA GLU A 46 -0.63 13.23 8.49
C GLU A 46 -0.37 12.63 7.09
N TYR A 47 -0.01 11.34 7.02
CA TYR A 47 0.10 10.62 5.75
C TYR A 47 -1.24 10.52 5.02
N MET A 48 -2.34 10.26 5.74
CA MET A 48 -3.67 10.11 5.15
C MET A 48 -4.22 11.38 4.51
N LYS A 49 -3.82 12.57 5.00
CA LYS A 49 -4.19 13.87 4.40
C LYS A 49 -3.82 13.98 2.93
N GLN A 50 -2.75 13.31 2.49
CA GLN A 50 -2.31 13.32 1.09
C GLN A 50 -3.30 12.65 0.13
N TYR A 51 -4.16 11.76 0.65
CA TYR A 51 -5.16 11.03 -0.12
C TYR A 51 -6.58 11.55 0.14
N LYS A 52 -6.88 11.92 1.39
CA LYS A 52 -8.19 12.44 1.77
C LYS A 52 -8.10 13.39 2.96
N ASP A 53 -8.19 14.68 2.67
CA ASP A 53 -8.23 15.76 3.66
C ASP A 53 -9.68 16.10 4.04
N ASP A 54 -10.39 15.10 4.56
CA ASP A 54 -11.75 15.26 5.10
C ASP A 54 -11.70 15.05 6.61
N PRO A 55 -12.08 16.06 7.42
CA PRO A 55 -11.88 16.03 8.87
C PRO A 55 -12.66 14.90 9.57
N GLU A 56 -13.86 14.56 9.09
CA GLU A 56 -14.66 13.46 9.66
C GLU A 56 -13.96 12.11 9.41
N ILE A 57 -13.36 11.96 8.24
CA ILE A 57 -12.64 10.73 7.87
C ILE A 57 -11.32 10.63 8.62
N LEU A 58 -10.58 11.74 8.77
CA LEU A 58 -9.33 11.76 9.51
C LEU A 58 -9.56 11.46 10.99
N GLU A 59 -10.58 12.04 11.63
CA GLU A 59 -10.95 11.76 13.02
C GLU A 59 -11.30 10.27 13.22
N ASN A 60 -12.12 9.70 12.33
CA ASN A 60 -12.47 8.29 12.39
C ASN A 60 -11.27 7.36 12.14
N THR A 61 -10.32 7.79 11.31
CA THR A 61 -9.10 7.05 10.98
C THR A 61 -8.16 7.01 12.18
N GLU A 62 -7.95 8.15 12.84
CA GLU A 62 -7.19 8.25 14.08
C GLU A 62 -7.79 7.35 15.17
N LYS A 63 -9.10 7.47 15.39
CA LYS A 63 -9.81 6.69 16.41
C LYS A 63 -9.63 5.18 16.21
N LYS A 64 -9.79 4.69 14.98
CA LYS A 64 -9.59 3.25 14.67
C LYS A 64 -8.14 2.80 14.87
N ASN A 65 -7.18 3.64 14.52
CA ASN A 65 -5.77 3.35 14.77
C ASN A 65 -5.49 3.21 16.27
N GLN A 66 -6.01 4.13 17.10
CA GLN A 66 -5.90 4.08 18.55
C GLN A 66 -6.60 2.87 19.16
N GLU A 67 -7.83 2.55 18.72
CA GLU A 67 -8.57 1.37 19.17
C GLU A 67 -7.80 0.07 18.92
N MET A 68 -7.16 -0.06 17.75
CA MET A 68 -6.35 -1.23 17.43
C MET A 68 -5.07 -1.29 18.28
N CYS A 69 -4.42 -0.16 18.52
CA CYS A 69 -3.26 -0.07 19.39
C CYS A 69 -3.61 -0.53 20.83
N GLN A 70 -4.76 -0.08 21.34
CA GLN A 70 -5.28 -0.48 22.64
C GLN A 70 -5.60 -1.98 22.69
N GLN A 71 -6.20 -2.54 21.63
CA GLN A 71 -6.46 -3.98 21.52
C GLN A 71 -5.16 -4.80 21.59
N HIS A 72 -4.08 -4.32 20.96
CA HIS A 72 -2.77 -4.96 21.04
C HIS A 72 -2.18 -4.93 22.45
N ILE A 73 -2.30 -3.80 23.15
CA ILE A 73 -1.89 -3.65 24.56
C ILE A 73 -2.68 -4.63 25.45
N ASP A 74 -4.00 -4.67 25.30
CA ASP A 74 -4.86 -5.56 26.09
C ASP A 74 -4.59 -7.04 25.84
N ARG A 75 -4.29 -7.41 24.58
CA ARG A 75 -3.85 -8.77 24.25
C ARG A 75 -2.51 -9.11 24.91
N GLY A 76 -1.56 -8.17 24.94
CA GLY A 76 -0.27 -8.35 25.63
C GLY A 76 -0.45 -8.58 27.13
N ARG A 77 -1.38 -7.85 27.77
CA ARG A 77 -1.67 -7.97 29.20
C ARG A 77 -2.40 -9.26 29.59
N GLN A 78 -3.16 -9.86 28.69
CA GLN A 78 -3.85 -11.14 28.93
C GLN A 78 -2.94 -12.37 28.76
N GLY A 79 -1.78 -12.20 28.12
CA GLY A 79 -0.79 -13.26 27.88
C GLY A 79 0.31 -13.39 28.94
N THR A 80 0.24 -12.62 30.03
CA THR A 80 1.22 -12.59 31.14
C THR A 80 0.60 -13.00 32.46
#